data_AF-A0A924UXS4-F1
#
_entry.id   AF-A0A924UXS4-F1
#
_cell.length_a   1.000
_cell.length_b   1.000
_cell.length_c   1.000
_cell.angle_alpha   90.00
_cell.angle_beta   90.00
_cell.angle_gamma   90.00
#
_symmetry.space_group_name_H-M   'P 1'
#
loop_
_entity.id
_entity.type
_entity.pdbx_description
1 polymer ?
#
loop_
_entity_poly.entity_id
_entity_poly.type
_entity_poly.pdbx_seq_one_letter_code
_entity_poly.pdbx_strand_id
1 'polypeptide(L)'
;MMALKNAYANQKGNVAEVNLTLIAMLRYIGFDANPVLLSTRVNGISIFPTRTSFNYVIAAVEFDGKTILLDATEKNATFDAIPFRDLNSFGILVKKDGTSEKINLMPTTFSNKNINLLYKIDEKGNVNGALRTQLSEQFAFSFRDQLSLISKEDYITSQENSYNNVEILDYKLQNFDDLSKPIIENYNFKSTNEIEIIGNKIFFSPMLFFKNNKNPFYQKTRNFPIDFGYPFSKRYIVSIEIPEGFKIENIPAPIELSTPNKLANFRFNISASDSKIQIVINYSINSAVIPDELYIEIRDFFSKMAYKENEKIVLKKL
;
A
#
# COMPACT_ATOMS: atom_id res chain seq x y z
N MET A 1 32.04 1.34 -22.35
CA MET A 1 32.65 2.58 -21.81
C MET A 1 32.21 3.84 -22.58
N MET A 2 32.17 3.80 -23.93
CA MET A 2 31.70 4.94 -24.75
C MET A 2 30.20 5.23 -24.59
N ALA A 3 29.36 4.19 -24.49
CA ALA A 3 27.92 4.32 -24.24
C ALA A 3 27.61 5.03 -22.91
N LEU A 4 28.32 4.69 -21.82
CA LEU A 4 28.12 5.30 -20.51
C LEU A 4 28.51 6.80 -20.49
N LYS A 5 29.64 7.14 -21.14
CA LYS A 5 30.07 8.54 -21.30
C LYS A 5 29.06 9.36 -22.11
N ASN A 6 28.50 8.77 -23.17
CA ASN A 6 27.48 9.41 -24.00
C ASN A 6 26.16 9.60 -23.24
N ALA A 7 25.71 8.60 -22.50
CA ALA A 7 24.48 8.68 -21.70
C ALA A 7 24.58 9.77 -20.63
N TYR A 8 25.73 9.85 -19.94
CA TYR A 8 26.00 10.90 -18.97
C TYR A 8 26.06 12.30 -19.62
N ALA A 9 26.82 12.45 -20.72
CA ALA A 9 26.94 13.73 -21.42
C ALA A 9 25.61 14.24 -21.98
N ASN A 10 24.77 13.34 -22.48
CA ASN A 10 23.48 13.68 -23.10
C ASN A 10 22.30 13.69 -22.10
N GLN A 11 22.55 13.42 -20.82
CA GLN A 11 21.53 13.30 -19.76
C GLN A 11 20.36 12.36 -20.14
N LYS A 12 20.66 11.32 -20.91
CA LYS A 12 19.68 10.35 -21.42
C LYS A 12 20.33 9.00 -21.58
N GLY A 13 19.78 7.98 -20.93
CA GLY A 13 20.24 6.61 -21.04
C GLY A 13 19.11 5.63 -20.73
N ASN A 14 19.31 4.37 -21.11
CA ASN A 14 18.45 3.28 -20.66
C ASN A 14 18.74 2.91 -19.19
N VAL A 15 17.91 2.04 -18.61
CA VAL A 15 18.03 1.58 -17.21
C VAL A 15 19.46 1.14 -16.86
N ALA A 16 20.09 0.34 -17.73
CA ALA A 16 21.43 -0.17 -17.49
C ALA A 16 22.48 0.95 -17.51
N GLU A 17 22.38 1.88 -18.45
CA GLU A 17 23.29 3.02 -18.51
C GLU A 17 23.16 3.92 -17.28
N VAL A 18 21.94 4.15 -16.80
CA VAL A 18 21.69 4.96 -15.60
C VAL A 18 22.26 4.29 -14.34
N ASN A 19 21.90 3.03 -14.08
CA ASN A 19 22.35 2.32 -12.87
C ASN A 19 23.85 1.98 -12.91
N LEU A 20 24.42 1.63 -14.06
CA LEU A 20 25.88 1.43 -14.17
C LEU A 20 26.67 2.73 -14.02
N THR A 21 26.08 3.88 -14.37
CA THR A 21 26.68 5.20 -14.09
C THR A 21 26.70 5.47 -12.59
N LEU A 22 25.59 5.23 -11.89
CA LEU A 22 25.54 5.33 -10.42
C LEU A 22 26.61 4.46 -9.76
N ILE A 23 26.73 3.20 -10.16
CA ILE A 23 27.74 2.27 -9.63
C ILE A 23 29.15 2.81 -9.87
N ALA A 24 29.44 3.33 -11.07
CA ALA A 24 30.76 3.89 -11.38
C ALA A 24 31.08 5.12 -10.51
N MET A 25 30.11 6.00 -10.27
CA MET A 25 30.27 7.17 -9.40
C MET A 25 30.51 6.78 -7.94
N LEU A 26 29.72 5.84 -7.42
CA LEU A 26 29.87 5.34 -6.05
C LEU A 26 31.23 4.68 -5.84
N ARG A 27 31.69 3.86 -6.79
CA ARG A 27 33.04 3.28 -6.78
C ARG A 27 34.12 4.34 -6.82
N TYR A 28 33.92 5.40 -7.62
CA TYR A 28 34.89 6.49 -7.74
C TYR A 28 35.09 7.23 -6.41
N ILE A 29 34.03 7.41 -5.61
CA ILE A 29 34.10 8.02 -4.28
C ILE A 29 34.40 7.02 -3.15
N GLY A 30 34.71 5.76 -3.48
CA GLY A 30 35.22 4.77 -2.53
C GLY A 30 34.21 3.80 -1.94
N PHE A 31 32.93 3.82 -2.36
CA PHE A 31 31.96 2.81 -1.93
C PHE A 31 32.13 1.48 -2.69
N ASP A 32 31.91 0.36 -2.00
CA ASP A 32 31.78 -0.95 -2.65
C ASP A 32 30.39 -1.09 -3.25
N ALA A 33 30.26 -0.63 -4.50
CA ALA A 33 29.02 -0.71 -5.27
C ALA A 33 29.12 -1.76 -6.37
N ASN A 34 28.08 -2.56 -6.57
CA ASN A 34 28.06 -3.66 -7.55
C ASN A 34 26.69 -3.74 -8.25
N PRO A 35 26.63 -4.17 -9.52
CA PRO A 35 25.36 -4.36 -10.21
C PRO A 35 24.60 -5.59 -9.67
N VAL A 36 23.28 -5.47 -9.59
CA VAL A 36 22.36 -6.59 -9.34
C VAL A 36 21.52 -6.80 -10.59
N LEU A 37 21.67 -7.97 -11.20
CA LEU A 37 20.82 -8.41 -12.31
C LEU A 37 19.53 -9.00 -11.74
N LEU A 38 18.38 -8.55 -12.22
CA LEU A 38 17.08 -9.04 -11.76
C LEU A 38 16.10 -9.26 -12.89
N SER A 39 15.08 -10.06 -12.59
CA SER A 39 13.93 -10.28 -13.45
C SER A 39 12.79 -9.45 -12.90
N THR A 40 12.19 -8.58 -13.71
CA THR A 40 10.99 -7.85 -13.26
C THR A 40 9.82 -8.82 -13.11
N ARG A 41 8.83 -8.47 -12.28
CA ARG A 41 7.65 -9.31 -12.02
C ARG A 41 6.92 -9.73 -13.29
N VAL A 42 6.85 -8.84 -14.29
CA VAL A 42 6.22 -9.12 -15.60
C VAL A 42 7.03 -10.12 -16.42
N ASN A 43 8.35 -10.18 -16.22
CA ASN A 43 9.23 -11.15 -16.87
C ASN A 43 9.17 -12.54 -16.19
N GLY A 44 8.51 -12.64 -15.04
CA GLY A 44 8.38 -13.87 -14.25
C GLY A 44 9.60 -14.16 -13.37
N ILE A 45 9.55 -15.28 -12.65
CA ILE A 45 10.67 -15.75 -11.83
C ILE A 45 11.43 -16.79 -12.64
N SER A 46 12.72 -16.57 -12.85
CA SER A 46 13.57 -17.61 -13.44
C SER A 46 14.10 -18.55 -12.37
N ILE A 47 13.63 -19.80 -12.41
CA ILE A 47 14.04 -20.87 -11.50
C ILE A 47 15.49 -21.32 -11.81
N PHE A 48 15.94 -21.14 -13.06
CA PHE A 48 17.29 -21.47 -13.51
C PHE A 48 17.97 -20.23 -14.13
N PRO A 49 19.04 -19.69 -13.52
CA PRO A 49 19.69 -18.49 -14.02
C PRO A 49 20.35 -18.76 -15.39
N THR A 50 19.76 -18.21 -16.45
CA THR A 50 20.34 -18.13 -17.80
C THR A 50 20.68 -16.68 -18.15
N ARG A 51 21.48 -16.46 -19.19
CA ARG A 51 21.82 -15.09 -19.66
C ARG A 51 20.59 -14.26 -20.04
N THR A 52 19.47 -14.89 -20.38
CA THR A 52 18.21 -14.24 -20.77
C THR A 52 17.19 -14.18 -19.63
N SER A 53 17.54 -14.70 -18.44
CA SER A 53 16.63 -14.74 -17.29
C SER A 53 16.41 -13.38 -16.62
N PHE A 54 17.32 -12.44 -16.85
CA PHE A 54 17.30 -11.11 -16.26
C PHE A 54 17.07 -10.07 -17.36
N ASN A 55 16.14 -9.16 -17.11
CA ASN A 55 15.76 -8.09 -18.04
C ASN A 55 15.97 -6.69 -17.43
N TYR A 56 16.58 -6.62 -16.24
CA TYR A 56 16.76 -5.38 -15.51
C TYR A 56 18.07 -5.39 -14.70
N VAL A 57 18.58 -4.20 -14.37
CA VAL A 57 19.77 -4.03 -13.54
C VAL A 57 19.63 -2.82 -12.63
N ILE A 58 19.96 -3.02 -11.36
CA ILE A 58 20.01 -1.99 -10.32
C ILE A 58 21.40 -1.97 -9.68
N ALA A 59 21.63 -1.01 -8.78
CA ALA A 59 22.84 -0.92 -7.99
C ALA A 59 22.64 -1.51 -6.59
N ALA A 60 23.68 -2.15 -6.06
CA ALA A 60 23.81 -2.51 -4.66
C ALA A 60 25.06 -1.85 -4.09
N VAL A 61 24.99 -1.39 -2.84
CA VAL A 61 26.11 -0.73 -2.14
C VAL A 61 26.25 -1.36 -0.77
N GLU A 62 27.47 -1.77 -0.42
CA GLU A 62 27.78 -2.17 0.95
C GLU A 62 27.98 -0.92 1.82
N PHE A 63 27.17 -0.79 2.86
CA PHE A 63 27.22 0.31 3.82
C PHE A 63 26.86 -0.20 5.22
N ASP A 64 27.71 0.09 6.21
CA ASP A 64 27.55 -0.38 7.60
C ASP A 64 27.26 -1.89 7.75
N GLY A 65 27.92 -2.71 6.92
CA GLY A 65 27.77 -4.17 6.93
C GLY A 65 26.43 -4.67 6.37
N LYS A 66 25.71 -3.82 5.64
CA LYS A 66 24.46 -4.16 4.95
C LYS A 66 24.56 -3.81 3.48
N THR A 67 23.97 -4.67 2.65
CA THR A 67 23.75 -4.35 1.24
C THR A 67 22.50 -3.49 1.09
N ILE A 68 22.66 -2.28 0.54
CA ILE A 68 21.58 -1.35 0.23
C ILE A 68 21.28 -1.43 -1.28
N LEU A 69 20.03 -1.68 -1.65
CA LEU A 69 19.60 -1.66 -3.04
C LEU A 69 19.19 -0.25 -3.48
N LEU A 70 19.59 0.13 -4.71
CA LEU A 70 19.34 1.44 -5.30
C LEU A 70 18.94 1.30 -6.77
N ASP A 71 17.86 1.95 -7.17
CA ASP A 71 17.49 2.13 -8.57
C ASP A 71 17.49 3.62 -8.94
N ALA A 72 18.53 4.05 -9.66
CA ALA A 72 18.69 5.44 -10.07
C ALA A 72 17.66 5.89 -11.13
N THR A 73 16.83 4.98 -11.65
CA THR A 73 15.70 5.36 -12.50
C THR A 73 14.48 5.82 -11.70
N GLU A 74 14.47 5.55 -10.38
CA GLU A 74 13.38 5.86 -9.47
C GLU A 74 13.67 7.11 -8.63
N LYS A 75 13.12 8.25 -9.03
CA LYS A 75 13.38 9.54 -8.37
C LYS A 75 12.81 9.65 -6.95
N ASN A 76 11.75 8.89 -6.67
CA ASN A 76 11.03 8.94 -5.40
C ASN A 76 11.39 7.79 -4.45
N ALA A 77 12.32 6.93 -4.86
CA ALA A 77 12.80 5.82 -4.05
C ALA A 77 13.68 6.34 -2.90
N THR A 78 13.45 5.83 -1.69
CA THR A 78 14.43 5.92 -0.61
C THR A 78 15.52 4.87 -0.82
N PHE A 79 16.61 4.96 -0.05
CA PHE A 79 17.58 3.87 0.01
C PHE A 79 16.91 2.56 0.41
N ASP A 80 17.31 1.47 -0.22
CA ASP A 80 16.77 0.12 -0.03
C ASP A 80 15.29 -0.05 -0.39
N ALA A 81 14.70 0.93 -1.08
CA ALA A 81 13.37 0.82 -1.67
C ALA A 81 13.47 0.74 -3.19
N ILE A 82 13.20 -0.45 -3.74
CA ILE A 82 13.09 -0.65 -5.19
C ILE A 82 11.60 -0.72 -5.58
N PRO A 83 11.24 -0.39 -6.84
CA PRO A 83 9.85 -0.24 -7.24
C PRO A 83 9.16 -1.61 -7.26
N PHE A 84 7.84 -1.62 -7.07
CA PHE A 84 7.07 -2.86 -6.96
C PHE A 84 7.37 -3.86 -8.08
N ARG A 85 7.56 -3.38 -9.31
CA ARG A 85 7.90 -4.21 -10.49
C ARG A 85 9.20 -5.01 -10.36
N ASP A 86 10.09 -4.63 -9.45
CA ASP A 86 11.41 -5.24 -9.27
C ASP A 86 11.48 -6.11 -8.01
N LEU A 87 10.44 -6.07 -7.16
CA LEU A 87 10.27 -6.96 -6.00
C LEU A 87 9.91 -8.37 -6.47
N ASN A 88 10.90 -9.15 -6.90
CA ASN A 88 10.68 -10.45 -7.54
C ASN A 88 11.60 -11.54 -6.98
N SER A 89 11.46 -11.81 -5.69
CA SER A 89 12.21 -12.81 -4.90
C SER A 89 13.70 -12.51 -4.75
N PHE A 90 14.51 -12.69 -5.80
CA PHE A 90 15.96 -12.55 -5.73
C PHE A 90 16.57 -11.94 -6.98
N GLY A 91 17.73 -11.31 -6.80
CA GLY A 91 18.61 -10.84 -7.86
C GLY A 91 19.96 -11.55 -7.79
N ILE A 92 20.80 -11.35 -8.80
CA ILE A 92 22.19 -11.81 -8.83
C ILE A 92 23.10 -10.60 -8.71
N LEU A 93 23.74 -10.46 -7.56
CA LEU A 93 24.81 -9.49 -7.33
C LEU A 93 26.07 -9.97 -8.05
N VAL A 94 26.68 -9.12 -8.87
CA VAL A 94 27.92 -9.44 -9.59
C VAL A 94 29.06 -8.58 -9.05
N LYS A 95 29.99 -9.20 -8.33
CA LYS A 95 31.11 -8.53 -7.68
C LYS A 95 32.24 -8.23 -8.66
N LYS A 96 33.10 -7.28 -8.30
CA LYS A 96 34.23 -6.83 -9.12
C LYS A 96 35.25 -7.93 -9.42
N ASP A 97 35.41 -8.90 -8.53
CA ASP A 97 36.28 -10.06 -8.69
C ASP A 97 35.70 -11.15 -9.62
N GLY A 98 34.50 -10.93 -10.17
CA GLY A 98 33.80 -11.86 -11.05
C GLY A 98 32.94 -12.89 -10.32
N THR A 99 32.94 -12.89 -8.98
CA THR A 99 32.03 -13.74 -8.20
C THR A 99 30.60 -13.21 -8.27
N SER A 100 29.64 -14.09 -8.01
CA SER A 100 28.23 -13.71 -7.96
C SER A 100 27.51 -14.41 -6.81
N GLU A 101 26.51 -13.73 -6.25
CA GLU A 101 25.68 -14.25 -5.18
C GLU A 101 24.21 -13.86 -5.36
N LYS A 102 23.32 -14.69 -4.85
CA LYS A 102 21.89 -14.37 -4.78
C LYS A 102 21.67 -13.36 -3.67
N ILE A 103 20.95 -12.29 -3.97
CA ILE A 103 20.51 -11.30 -2.99
C ILE A 103 18.98 -11.27 -2.94
N ASN A 104 18.41 -11.11 -1.75
CA ASN A 104 16.97 -10.97 -1.56
C ASN A 104 16.52 -9.58 -2.05
N LEU A 105 15.47 -9.55 -2.88
CA LEU A 105 14.86 -8.31 -3.36
C LEU A 105 13.60 -7.93 -2.55
N MET A 106 13.14 -8.81 -1.67
CA MET A 106 11.87 -8.64 -0.97
C MET A 106 12.06 -7.80 0.31
N PRO A 107 11.29 -6.73 0.52
CA PRO A 107 11.41 -5.90 1.70
C PRO A 107 10.94 -6.68 2.92
N THR A 108 11.64 -6.50 4.04
CA THR A 108 11.24 -7.07 5.34
C THR A 108 10.52 -6.05 6.23
N THR A 109 10.68 -4.76 5.94
CA THR A 109 10.02 -3.66 6.64
C THR A 109 8.55 -3.57 6.24
N PHE A 110 7.69 -3.39 7.25
CA PHE A 110 6.26 -3.17 7.02
C PHE A 110 5.99 -1.81 6.38
N SER A 111 5.24 -1.83 5.28
CA SER A 111 4.61 -0.64 4.74
C SER A 111 3.32 -0.32 5.50
N ASN A 112 3.19 0.89 6.06
CA ASN A 112 2.06 1.25 6.92
C ASN A 112 1.15 2.28 6.26
N LYS A 113 -0.16 2.03 6.33
CA LYS A 113 -1.22 2.99 5.97
C LYS A 113 -2.12 3.22 7.18
N ASN A 114 -1.98 4.38 7.80
CA ASN A 114 -2.80 4.78 8.94
C ASN A 114 -3.84 5.81 8.48
N ILE A 115 -5.12 5.52 8.73
CA ILE A 115 -6.24 6.38 8.38
C ILE A 115 -6.99 6.77 9.65
N ASN A 116 -7.13 8.08 9.87
CA ASN A 116 -8.07 8.62 10.84
C ASN A 116 -9.24 9.23 10.07
N LEU A 117 -10.43 8.72 10.35
CA LEU A 117 -11.68 9.13 9.71
C LEU A 117 -12.62 9.66 10.78
N LEU A 118 -12.99 10.92 10.70
CA LEU A 118 -14.01 11.54 11.55
C LEU A 118 -15.17 11.94 10.66
N TYR A 119 -16.40 11.55 11.00
CA TYR A 119 -17.58 12.07 10.29
C TYR A 119 -18.82 12.14 11.17
N LYS A 120 -19.74 12.98 10.72
CA LYS A 120 -21.10 13.12 11.24
C LYS A 120 -22.09 12.82 10.12
N ILE A 121 -23.23 12.25 10.51
CA ILE A 121 -24.37 11.99 9.62
C ILE A 121 -25.47 12.95 10.02
N ASP A 122 -26.09 13.65 9.06
CA ASP A 122 -27.28 14.48 9.33
C ASP A 122 -28.58 13.67 9.20
N GLU A 123 -29.72 14.27 9.58
CA GLU A 123 -31.02 13.60 9.49
C GLU A 123 -31.43 13.18 8.07
N LYS A 124 -30.84 13.80 7.04
CA LYS A 124 -31.10 13.50 5.63
C LYS A 124 -30.15 12.43 5.07
N GLY A 125 -29.20 11.95 5.89
CA GLY A 125 -28.21 10.95 5.50
C GLY A 125 -27.00 11.54 4.77
N ASN A 126 -26.80 12.86 4.80
CA ASN A 126 -25.57 13.44 4.27
C ASN A 126 -24.45 13.26 5.30
N VAL A 127 -23.28 12.88 4.79
CA VAL A 127 -22.07 12.71 5.57
C VAL A 127 -21.18 13.91 5.36
N ASN A 128 -20.69 14.49 6.46
CA ASN A 128 -19.61 15.45 6.44
C ASN A 128 -18.48 14.92 7.32
N GLY A 129 -17.26 14.89 6.79
CA GLY A 129 -16.14 14.34 7.54
C GLY A 129 -14.80 14.93 7.19
N ALA A 130 -13.80 14.49 7.95
CA ALA A 130 -12.40 14.81 7.77
C ALA A 130 -11.60 13.49 7.72
N LEU A 131 -10.65 13.43 6.80
CA LEU A 131 -9.72 12.33 6.64
C LEU A 131 -8.31 12.81 6.89
N ARG A 132 -7.54 12.00 7.61
CA ARG A 132 -6.08 12.06 7.62
C ARG A 132 -5.50 10.69 7.30
N THR A 133 -4.76 10.59 6.21
CA THR A 133 -4.00 9.41 5.80
C THR A 133 -2.52 9.64 6.03
N GLN A 134 -1.82 8.65 6.57
CA GLN A 134 -0.37 8.62 6.67
C GLN A 134 0.16 7.35 6.02
N LEU A 135 1.11 7.49 5.10
CA LEU A 135 1.73 6.40 4.34
C LEU A 135 3.24 6.35 4.63
N SER A 136 3.79 5.16 4.84
CA SER A 136 5.23 4.93 4.99
C SER A 136 5.75 3.92 3.98
N GLU A 137 7.08 3.83 3.84
CA GLU A 137 7.77 2.84 3.01
C GLU A 137 7.19 2.74 1.58
N GLN A 138 6.94 1.52 1.10
CA GLN A 138 6.43 1.22 -0.23
C GLN A 138 5.07 1.90 -0.54
N PHE A 139 4.22 2.18 0.45
CA PHE A 139 2.99 2.94 0.22
C PHE A 139 3.29 4.41 -0.06
N ALA A 140 4.24 5.01 0.65
CA ALA A 140 4.65 6.39 0.41
C ALA A 140 5.35 6.51 -0.95
N PHE A 141 6.22 5.55 -1.29
CA PHE A 141 6.89 5.49 -2.58
C PHE A 141 5.89 5.38 -3.74
N SER A 142 4.99 4.39 -3.69
CA SER A 142 3.95 4.21 -4.72
C SER A 142 3.05 5.44 -4.88
N PHE A 143 2.73 6.12 -3.77
CA PHE A 143 1.95 7.35 -3.79
C PHE A 143 2.69 8.49 -4.51
N ARG A 144 3.98 8.68 -4.21
CA ARG A 144 4.82 9.69 -4.88
C ARG A 144 4.93 9.44 -6.37
N ASP A 145 5.14 8.19 -6.77
CA ASP A 145 5.21 7.82 -8.18
C ASP A 145 3.91 8.09 -8.91
N GLN A 146 2.79 7.65 -8.35
CA GLN A 146 1.48 7.91 -8.94
C GLN A 146 1.24 9.41 -9.13
N LEU A 147 1.48 10.22 -8.08
CA LEU A 147 1.23 11.65 -8.13
C LEU A 147 2.25 12.42 -8.98
N SER A 148 3.42 11.83 -9.25
CA SER A 148 4.39 12.41 -10.19
C SER A 148 3.96 12.28 -11.66
N LEU A 149 3.00 11.39 -11.94
CA LEU A 149 2.52 11.09 -13.29
C LEU A 149 1.24 11.85 -13.68
N ILE A 150 0.51 12.40 -12.71
CA ILE A 150 -0.79 13.07 -12.91
C ILE A 150 -0.84 14.38 -12.15
N SER A 151 -1.76 15.26 -12.54
CA SER A 151 -2.01 16.48 -11.75
C SER A 151 -2.66 16.15 -10.41
N LYS A 152 -2.57 17.08 -9.47
CA LYS A 152 -3.27 16.98 -8.18
C LYS A 152 -4.79 16.91 -8.38
N GLU A 153 -5.31 17.66 -9.34
CA GLU A 153 -6.73 17.72 -9.67
C GLU A 153 -7.24 16.40 -10.26
N ASP A 154 -6.46 15.77 -11.14
CA ASP A 154 -6.76 14.43 -11.68
C ASP A 154 -6.73 13.38 -10.57
N TYR A 155 -5.75 13.49 -9.65
CA TYR A 155 -5.69 12.61 -8.49
C TYR A 155 -6.95 12.73 -7.62
N ILE A 156 -7.34 13.95 -7.25
CA ILE A 156 -8.55 14.20 -6.45
C ILE A 156 -9.77 13.62 -7.16
N THR A 157 -9.97 13.95 -8.45
CA THR A 157 -11.09 13.44 -9.26
C THR A 157 -11.12 11.90 -9.29
N SER A 158 -9.95 11.26 -9.43
CA SER A 158 -9.85 9.80 -9.40
C SER A 158 -10.26 9.19 -8.05
N GLN A 159 -9.93 9.85 -6.95
CA GLN A 159 -10.33 9.43 -5.60
C GLN A 159 -11.83 9.61 -5.39
N GLU A 160 -12.39 10.77 -5.77
CA GLU A 160 -13.83 11.05 -5.68
C GLU A 160 -14.66 9.98 -6.40
N ASN A 161 -14.27 9.66 -7.64
CA ASN A 161 -14.90 8.60 -8.43
C ASN A 161 -14.77 7.21 -7.78
N SER A 162 -13.59 6.90 -7.22
CA SER A 162 -13.33 5.63 -6.54
C SER A 162 -14.11 5.50 -5.22
N TYR A 163 -14.45 6.63 -4.59
CA TYR A 163 -15.18 6.71 -3.34
C TYR A 163 -16.65 7.07 -3.54
N ASN A 164 -17.28 6.51 -4.57
CA ASN A 164 -18.72 6.62 -4.81
C ASN A 164 -19.20 8.08 -4.95
N ASN A 165 -18.40 8.88 -5.68
CA ASN A 165 -18.65 10.30 -5.97
C ASN A 165 -18.73 11.18 -4.70
N VAL A 166 -17.82 10.95 -3.75
CA VAL A 166 -17.57 11.85 -2.63
C VAL A 166 -17.03 13.20 -3.15
N GLU A 167 -17.43 14.31 -2.53
CA GLU A 167 -16.83 15.63 -2.77
C GLU A 167 -15.64 15.81 -1.82
N ILE A 168 -14.43 16.03 -2.35
CA ILE A 168 -13.21 16.29 -1.58
C ILE A 168 -12.96 17.80 -1.49
N LEU A 169 -12.71 18.28 -0.28
CA LEU A 169 -12.53 19.69 0.06
C LEU A 169 -11.24 19.89 0.84
N ASP A 170 -10.64 21.08 0.72
CA ASP A 170 -9.46 21.50 1.50
C ASP A 170 -8.26 20.53 1.45
N TYR A 171 -8.00 19.92 0.29
CA TYR A 171 -6.94 18.92 0.13
C TYR A 171 -5.55 19.49 0.41
N LYS A 172 -4.86 18.87 1.37
CA LYS A 172 -3.49 19.21 1.82
C LYS A 172 -2.60 17.97 1.85
N LEU A 173 -1.43 18.12 1.24
CA LEU A 173 -0.39 17.10 1.22
C LEU A 173 0.87 17.63 1.90
N GLN A 174 1.50 16.80 2.74
CA GLN A 174 2.74 17.13 3.45
C GLN A 174 3.79 16.05 3.21
N ASN A 175 5.06 16.45 3.30
CA ASN A 175 6.25 15.60 3.14
C ASN A 175 6.36 14.91 1.78
N PHE A 176 5.79 15.51 0.73
CA PHE A 176 5.86 14.94 -0.63
C PHE A 176 7.31 14.81 -1.09
N ASP A 177 8.08 15.89 -1.02
CA ASP A 177 9.47 15.95 -1.48
C ASP A 177 10.49 15.40 -0.46
N ASP A 178 10.11 15.26 0.82
CA ASP A 178 10.98 14.73 1.86
C ASP A 178 10.82 13.21 1.97
N LEU A 179 11.65 12.47 1.22
CA LEU A 179 11.60 11.01 1.13
C LEU A 179 11.83 10.30 2.48
N SER A 180 12.53 10.96 3.42
CA SER A 180 12.81 10.42 4.76
C SER A 180 11.59 10.41 5.68
N LYS A 181 10.53 11.14 5.31
CA LYS A 181 9.31 11.29 6.09
C LYS A 181 8.14 10.55 5.46
N PRO A 182 7.16 10.11 6.27
CA PRO A 182 5.92 9.56 5.75
C PRO A 182 5.11 10.65 5.04
N ILE A 183 4.40 10.26 3.99
CA ILE A 183 3.40 11.12 3.35
C ILE A 183 2.24 11.34 4.33
N ILE A 184 1.76 12.57 4.43
CA ILE A 184 0.54 12.90 5.17
C ILE A 184 -0.43 13.62 4.22
N GLU A 185 -1.57 13.00 4.01
CA GLU A 185 -2.68 13.53 3.23
C GLU A 185 -3.83 13.87 4.16
N ASN A 186 -4.40 15.07 4.01
CA ASN A 186 -5.55 15.52 4.78
C ASN A 186 -6.57 16.19 3.85
N TYR A 187 -7.84 15.92 4.07
CA TYR A 187 -8.93 16.63 3.40
C TYR A 187 -10.23 16.51 4.19
N ASN A 188 -11.13 17.45 3.94
CA ASN A 188 -12.53 17.35 4.32
C ASN A 188 -13.30 16.67 3.19
N PHE A 189 -14.42 16.03 3.49
CA PHE A 189 -15.25 15.43 2.45
C PHE A 189 -16.73 15.52 2.76
N LYS A 190 -17.54 15.48 1.69
CA LYS A 190 -18.99 15.29 1.77
C LYS A 190 -19.44 14.08 0.95
N SER A 191 -20.40 13.34 1.47
CA SER A 191 -21.00 12.20 0.75
C SER A 191 -22.51 12.17 0.93
N THR A 192 -23.24 11.80 -0.11
CA THR A 192 -24.69 11.60 -0.10
C THR A 192 -25.09 10.17 -0.42
N ASN A 193 -24.13 9.28 -0.72
CA ASN A 193 -24.40 7.97 -1.32
C ASN A 193 -24.06 6.79 -0.40
N GLU A 194 -23.59 7.06 0.83
CA GLU A 194 -23.13 6.02 1.76
C GLU A 194 -24.18 5.61 2.82
N ILE A 195 -25.26 6.37 2.91
CA ILE A 195 -26.28 6.25 3.95
C ILE A 195 -27.61 5.83 3.33
N GLU A 196 -28.24 4.81 3.90
CA GLU A 196 -29.57 4.35 3.53
C GLU A 196 -30.57 4.73 4.63
N ILE A 197 -31.65 5.41 4.27
CA ILE A 197 -32.73 5.77 5.21
C ILE A 197 -33.99 4.97 4.85
N ILE A 198 -34.51 4.21 5.81
CA ILE A 198 -35.73 3.42 5.63
C ILE A 198 -36.66 3.69 6.82
N GLY A 199 -37.77 4.39 6.57
CA GLY A 199 -38.69 4.82 7.62
C GLY A 199 -37.99 5.77 8.60
N ASN A 200 -37.93 5.37 9.88
CA ASN A 200 -37.28 6.14 10.94
C ASN A 200 -35.88 5.62 11.30
N LYS A 201 -35.22 4.87 10.41
CA LYS A 201 -33.92 4.25 10.65
C LYS A 201 -32.88 4.68 9.61
N ILE A 202 -31.64 4.79 10.07
CA ILE A 202 -30.44 5.07 9.26
C ILE A 202 -29.56 3.82 9.28
N PHE A 203 -29.15 3.35 8.10
CA PHE A 203 -28.27 2.20 7.90
C PHE A 203 -27.01 2.61 7.15
N PHE A 204 -25.84 2.24 7.66
CA PHE A 204 -24.57 2.55 7.01
C PHE A 204 -23.44 1.63 7.48
N SER A 205 -22.43 1.43 6.63
CA SER A 205 -21.20 0.74 7.07
C SER A 205 -20.28 1.75 7.74
N PRO A 206 -19.66 1.42 8.90
CA PRO A 206 -18.77 2.35 9.60
C PRO A 206 -17.58 2.81 8.76
N MET A 207 -17.14 2.01 7.79
CA MET A 207 -16.00 2.32 6.92
C MET A 207 -16.37 3.17 5.70
N LEU A 208 -17.65 3.48 5.47
CA LEU A 208 -18.12 4.23 4.29
C LEU A 208 -17.55 3.64 2.98
N PHE A 209 -16.78 4.44 2.25
CA PHE A 209 -16.13 4.09 0.99
C PHE A 209 -14.81 3.31 1.14
N PHE A 210 -14.32 3.06 2.36
CA PHE A 210 -13.12 2.24 2.59
C PHE A 210 -13.41 0.74 2.70
N LYS A 211 -14.68 0.32 2.74
CA LYS A 211 -15.06 -1.09 2.85
C LYS A 211 -14.65 -1.87 1.60
N ASN A 212 -14.15 -3.09 1.78
CA ASN A 212 -13.92 -4.00 0.66
C ASN A 212 -15.26 -4.65 0.26
N ASN A 213 -15.79 -4.29 -0.90
CA ASN A 213 -17.08 -4.84 -1.37
C ASN A 213 -16.99 -6.31 -1.85
N LYS A 214 -15.79 -6.79 -2.18
CA LYS A 214 -15.58 -8.13 -2.76
C LYS A 214 -14.26 -8.73 -2.27
N ASN A 215 -14.21 -10.06 -2.21
CA ASN A 215 -12.96 -10.79 -2.00
C ASN A 215 -12.12 -10.77 -3.29
N PRO A 216 -10.84 -10.33 -3.24
CA PRO A 216 -9.96 -10.35 -4.41
C PRO A 216 -9.60 -11.78 -4.87
N PHE A 217 -9.75 -12.80 -4.01
CA PHE A 217 -9.43 -14.20 -4.28
C PHE A 217 -10.69 -15.01 -4.64
N TYR A 218 -11.14 -14.92 -5.89
CA TYR A 218 -12.37 -15.59 -6.33
C TYR A 218 -12.15 -17.02 -6.86
N GLN A 219 -10.91 -17.43 -7.12
CA GLN A 219 -10.61 -18.77 -7.64
C GLN A 219 -10.87 -19.85 -6.56
N LYS A 220 -11.30 -21.04 -6.99
CA LYS A 220 -11.55 -22.16 -6.06
C LYS A 220 -10.26 -22.78 -5.51
N THR A 221 -9.25 -22.85 -6.36
CA THR A 221 -7.93 -23.41 -6.08
C THR A 221 -6.87 -22.54 -6.76
N ARG A 222 -5.61 -22.71 -6.36
CA ARG A 222 -4.47 -21.98 -6.90
C ARG A 222 -3.24 -22.90 -6.86
N ASN A 223 -2.41 -22.87 -7.90
CA ASN A 223 -1.20 -23.69 -8.02
C ASN A 223 0.09 -22.85 -7.91
N PHE A 224 -0.05 -21.58 -7.54
CA PHE A 224 1.05 -20.63 -7.43
C PHE A 224 0.83 -19.79 -6.18
N PRO A 225 1.90 -19.34 -5.50
CA PRO A 225 1.76 -18.52 -4.31
C PRO A 225 0.99 -17.22 -4.59
N ILE A 226 0.51 -16.61 -3.51
CA ILE A 226 0.02 -15.23 -3.54
C ILE A 226 1.21 -14.33 -3.24
N ASP A 227 1.47 -13.40 -4.14
CA ASP A 227 2.57 -12.45 -4.01
C ASP A 227 2.01 -11.04 -3.79
N PHE A 228 2.13 -10.56 -2.56
CA PHE A 228 1.78 -9.20 -2.12
C PHE A 228 2.92 -8.20 -2.32
N GLY A 229 4.11 -8.64 -2.73
CA GLY A 229 5.32 -7.85 -2.95
C GLY A 229 6.05 -7.40 -1.69
N TYR A 230 5.34 -7.01 -0.64
CA TYR A 230 5.92 -6.60 0.64
C TYR A 230 4.93 -6.81 1.80
N PRO A 231 5.42 -6.98 3.04
CA PRO A 231 4.55 -6.99 4.21
C PRO A 231 3.98 -5.59 4.45
N PHE A 232 2.72 -5.52 4.86
CA PHE A 232 2.06 -4.25 5.12
C PHE A 232 1.04 -4.31 6.26
N SER A 233 0.76 -3.15 6.83
CA SER A 233 -0.32 -2.95 7.79
C SER A 233 -1.19 -1.76 7.38
N LYS A 234 -2.49 -1.92 7.55
CA LYS A 234 -3.49 -0.86 7.42
C LYS A 234 -4.22 -0.72 8.75
N ARG A 235 -4.26 0.50 9.27
CA ARG A 235 -4.99 0.83 10.49
C ARG A 235 -6.00 1.92 10.21
N TYR A 236 -7.23 1.70 10.62
CA TYR A 236 -8.30 2.68 10.55
C TYR A 236 -8.75 3.01 11.96
N ILE A 237 -8.83 4.30 12.28
CA ILE A 237 -9.51 4.82 13.46
C ILE A 237 -10.68 5.64 12.94
N VAL A 238 -11.90 5.17 13.21
CA VAL A 238 -13.13 5.82 12.76
C VAL A 238 -13.87 6.36 13.97
N SER A 239 -14.11 7.66 13.97
CA SER A 239 -14.94 8.37 14.93
C SER A 239 -16.21 8.85 14.24
N ILE A 240 -17.37 8.42 14.75
CA ILE A 240 -18.67 8.75 14.18
C ILE A 240 -19.45 9.53 15.23
N GLU A 241 -19.95 10.70 14.84
CA GLU A 241 -20.89 11.47 15.63
C GLU A 241 -22.32 11.10 15.23
N ILE A 242 -23.14 10.75 16.22
CA ILE A 242 -24.53 10.36 16.02
C ILE A 242 -25.39 11.63 15.91
N PRO A 243 -26.29 11.75 14.91
CA PRO A 243 -27.19 12.88 14.81
C PRO A 243 -28.08 13.03 16.05
N GLU A 244 -28.38 14.28 16.43
CA GLU A 244 -29.35 14.57 17.48
C GLU A 244 -30.71 13.93 17.18
N GLY A 245 -31.40 13.45 18.22
CA GLY A 245 -32.69 12.79 18.07
C GLY A 245 -32.61 11.34 17.56
N PHE A 246 -31.41 10.75 17.46
CA PHE A 246 -31.22 9.33 17.15
C PHE A 246 -30.58 8.58 18.30
N LYS A 247 -30.88 7.28 18.38
CA LYS A 247 -30.18 6.32 19.25
C LYS A 247 -29.64 5.15 18.44
N ILE A 248 -28.64 4.47 18.98
CA ILE A 248 -28.14 3.22 18.43
C ILE A 248 -29.19 2.13 18.64
N GLU A 249 -29.60 1.47 17.56
CA GLU A 249 -30.43 0.27 17.62
C GLU A 249 -29.57 -0.99 17.48
N ASN A 250 -28.55 -0.94 16.61
CA ASN A 250 -27.64 -2.07 16.40
C ASN A 250 -26.24 -1.59 15.99
N ILE A 251 -25.21 -2.27 16.48
CA ILE A 251 -23.83 -2.15 16.03
C ILE A 251 -23.24 -3.53 15.77
N PRO A 252 -22.31 -3.69 14.81
CA PRO A 252 -21.59 -4.94 14.62
C PRO A 252 -20.86 -5.41 15.90
N ALA A 253 -20.70 -6.71 16.10
CA ALA A 253 -19.87 -7.24 17.20
C ALA A 253 -18.37 -7.08 16.89
N PRO A 254 -17.43 -7.06 17.86
CA PRO A 254 -16.01 -7.14 17.53
C PRO A 254 -15.64 -8.51 16.93
N ILE A 255 -14.58 -8.58 16.12
CA ILE A 255 -14.02 -9.84 15.63
C ILE A 255 -12.49 -9.75 15.49
N GLU A 256 -11.83 -10.89 15.69
CA GLU A 256 -10.42 -11.10 15.37
C GLU A 256 -10.28 -12.33 14.48
N LEU A 257 -9.58 -12.17 13.36
CA LEU A 257 -9.26 -13.18 12.38
C LEU A 257 -7.75 -13.27 12.26
N SER A 258 -7.22 -14.49 12.20
CA SER A 258 -5.80 -14.73 11.96
C SER A 258 -5.66 -16.02 11.15
N THR A 259 -4.76 -16.01 10.17
CA THR A 259 -4.41 -17.22 9.41
C THR A 259 -3.30 -18.00 10.13
N PRO A 260 -3.03 -19.26 9.73
CA PRO A 260 -1.90 -20.02 10.26
C PRO A 260 -0.60 -19.22 10.21
N ASN A 261 0.24 -19.37 11.24
CA ASN A 261 1.49 -18.62 11.41
C ASN A 261 1.34 -17.09 11.40
N LYS A 262 0.11 -16.56 11.58
CA LYS A 262 -0.21 -15.13 11.57
C LYS A 262 0.22 -14.43 10.28
N LEU A 263 0.17 -15.10 9.13
CA LEU A 263 0.54 -14.51 7.84
C LEU A 263 -0.40 -13.36 7.43
N ALA A 264 -1.66 -13.42 7.85
CA ALA A 264 -2.64 -12.36 7.73
C ALA A 264 -3.40 -12.20 9.06
N ASN A 265 -3.64 -10.97 9.47
CA ASN A 265 -4.41 -10.65 10.68
C ASN A 265 -5.41 -9.55 10.39
N PHE A 266 -6.60 -9.68 10.97
CA PHE A 266 -7.64 -8.66 10.90
C PHE A 266 -8.32 -8.58 12.26
N ARG A 267 -8.37 -7.37 12.84
CA ARG A 267 -9.08 -7.10 14.08
C ARG A 267 -9.99 -5.91 13.85
N PHE A 268 -11.28 -6.11 14.11
CA PHE A 268 -12.30 -5.07 14.09
C PHE A 268 -12.83 -4.92 15.51
N ASN A 269 -12.57 -3.76 16.12
CA ASN A 269 -13.10 -3.40 17.42
C ASN A 269 -14.02 -2.21 17.27
N ILE A 270 -15.15 -2.24 17.97
CA ILE A 270 -16.14 -1.17 17.99
C ILE A 270 -16.60 -0.94 19.41
N SER A 271 -16.78 0.31 19.76
CA SER A 271 -17.35 0.76 21.02
C SER A 271 -18.27 1.94 20.76
N ALA A 272 -19.30 2.08 21.58
CA ALA A 272 -20.27 3.15 21.40
C ALA A 272 -20.66 3.76 22.74
N SER A 273 -21.06 5.02 22.65
CA SER A 273 -21.68 5.84 23.70
C SER A 273 -22.93 6.49 23.11
N ASP A 274 -23.69 7.23 23.91
CA ASP A 274 -24.96 7.82 23.48
C ASP A 274 -24.80 8.77 22.28
N SER A 275 -23.66 9.45 22.14
CA SER A 275 -23.42 10.46 21.09
C SER A 275 -22.35 10.08 20.07
N LYS A 276 -21.55 9.03 20.33
CA LYS A 276 -20.38 8.70 19.50
C LYS A 276 -20.16 7.20 19.37
N ILE A 277 -19.72 6.78 18.19
CA ILE A 277 -19.23 5.43 17.89
C ILE A 277 -17.74 5.52 17.52
N GLN A 278 -16.94 4.62 18.07
CA GLN A 278 -15.51 4.51 17.81
C GLN A 278 -15.19 3.13 17.26
N ILE A 279 -14.55 3.06 16.10
CA ILE A 279 -14.08 1.82 15.48
C ILE A 279 -12.56 1.88 15.33
N VAL A 280 -11.90 0.80 15.69
CA VAL A 280 -10.48 0.58 15.38
C VAL A 280 -10.36 -0.71 14.57
N ILE A 281 -9.82 -0.59 13.37
CA ILE A 281 -9.59 -1.71 12.46
C ILE A 281 -8.10 -1.84 12.22
N ASN A 282 -7.55 -3.02 12.45
CA ASN A 282 -6.18 -3.35 12.08
C ASN A 282 -6.21 -4.51 11.11
N TYR A 283 -5.55 -4.35 9.97
CA TYR A 283 -5.38 -5.38 8.95
C TYR A 283 -3.90 -5.46 8.61
N SER A 284 -3.31 -6.65 8.61
CA SER A 284 -1.93 -6.84 8.19
C SER A 284 -1.75 -8.08 7.34
N ILE A 285 -0.81 -7.98 6.40
CA ILE A 285 -0.18 -9.10 5.71
C ILE A 285 1.28 -9.09 6.13
N ASN A 286 1.70 -10.16 6.80
CA ASN A 286 2.99 -10.23 7.49
C ASN A 286 4.08 -10.92 6.65
N SER A 287 3.74 -11.37 5.44
CA SER A 287 4.69 -11.95 4.49
C SER A 287 4.41 -11.42 3.09
N ALA A 288 5.47 -11.08 2.36
CA ALA A 288 5.36 -10.67 0.97
C ALA A 288 4.83 -11.80 0.07
N VAL A 289 5.12 -13.05 0.40
CA VAL A 289 4.70 -14.23 -0.36
C VAL A 289 3.99 -15.20 0.57
N ILE A 290 2.82 -15.68 0.16
CA ILE A 290 2.06 -16.72 0.86
C ILE A 290 2.01 -17.97 -0.02
N PRO A 291 2.45 -19.13 0.50
CA PRO A 291 2.41 -20.40 -0.23
C PRO A 291 0.98 -20.78 -0.67
N ASP A 292 0.87 -21.47 -1.81
CA ASP A 292 -0.43 -21.86 -2.37
C ASP A 292 -1.18 -22.87 -1.50
N GLU A 293 -0.49 -23.63 -0.65
CA GLU A 293 -1.12 -24.55 0.30
C GLU A 293 -2.02 -23.81 1.31
N LEU A 294 -1.78 -22.52 1.55
CA LEU A 294 -2.57 -21.67 2.44
C LEU A 294 -3.61 -20.81 1.70
N TYR A 295 -3.83 -21.08 0.41
CA TYR A 295 -4.72 -20.28 -0.43
C TYR A 295 -6.18 -20.32 0.08
N ILE A 296 -6.65 -21.47 0.56
CA ILE A 296 -8.04 -21.62 1.02
C ILE A 296 -8.27 -20.78 2.26
N GLU A 297 -7.33 -20.79 3.21
CA GLU A 297 -7.33 -20.03 4.45
C GLU A 297 -7.28 -18.53 4.17
N ILE A 298 -6.42 -18.10 3.24
CA ILE A 298 -6.37 -16.69 2.82
C ILE A 298 -7.67 -16.26 2.15
N ARG A 299 -8.22 -17.08 1.26
CA ARG A 299 -9.50 -16.77 0.63
C ARG A 299 -10.60 -16.62 1.69
N ASP A 300 -10.73 -17.56 2.61
CA ASP A 300 -11.74 -17.49 3.69
C ASP A 300 -11.54 -16.26 4.58
N PHE A 301 -10.28 -15.95 4.93
CA PHE A 301 -9.92 -14.74 5.68
C PHE A 301 -10.43 -13.47 4.98
N PHE A 302 -10.15 -13.30 3.68
CA PHE A 302 -10.61 -12.13 2.92
C PHE A 302 -12.12 -12.09 2.73
N SER A 303 -12.78 -13.25 2.62
CA SER A 303 -14.25 -13.32 2.58
C SER A 303 -14.88 -12.83 3.89
N LYS A 304 -14.39 -13.33 5.03
CA LYS A 304 -14.87 -12.93 6.37
C LYS A 304 -14.57 -11.46 6.66
N MET A 305 -13.39 -10.98 6.26
CA MET A 305 -13.02 -9.56 6.36
C MET A 305 -13.99 -8.70 5.53
N ALA A 306 -14.18 -8.99 4.24
CA ALA A 306 -15.09 -8.23 3.39
C ALA A 306 -16.53 -8.25 3.93
N TYR A 307 -17.02 -9.40 4.39
CA TYR A 307 -18.33 -9.49 5.04
C TYR A 307 -18.41 -8.56 6.25
N LYS A 308 -17.40 -8.59 7.12
CA LYS A 308 -17.34 -7.80 8.34
C LYS A 308 -17.35 -6.29 8.07
N GLU A 309 -16.57 -5.84 7.10
CA GLU A 309 -16.48 -4.41 6.74
C GLU A 309 -17.79 -3.88 6.12
N ASN A 310 -18.65 -4.75 5.61
CA ASN A 310 -19.94 -4.39 5.03
C ASN A 310 -21.11 -4.47 6.02
N GLU A 311 -20.90 -4.96 7.24
CA GLU A 311 -21.95 -4.96 8.26
C GLU A 311 -22.39 -3.52 8.60
N LYS A 312 -23.70 -3.36 8.80
CA LYS A 312 -24.32 -2.05 8.97
C LYS A 312 -24.49 -1.72 10.44
N ILE A 313 -24.19 -0.48 10.79
CA ILE A 313 -24.71 0.18 12.00
C ILE A 313 -26.14 0.63 11.69
N VAL A 314 -27.02 0.50 12.69
CA VAL A 314 -28.42 0.95 12.60
C VAL A 314 -28.70 1.97 13.70
N LEU A 315 -29.11 3.16 13.28
CA LEU A 315 -29.63 4.20 14.17
C LEU A 315 -31.14 4.31 14.00
N LYS A 316 -31.85 4.59 15.09
CA LYS A 316 -33.30 4.78 15.11
C LYS A 316 -33.64 6.16 15.66
N LYS A 317 -34.49 6.90 14.96
CA LYS A 317 -35.03 8.18 15.44
C LYS A 317 -35.84 7.94 16.72
N LEU A 318 -35.62 8.78 17.73
CA LEU A 318 -36.24 8.70 19.04
C LEU A 318 -37.76 8.92 19.00
#